data_AF-A0A5B7T1X3-F1
#
_entry.id   AF-A0A5B7T1X3-F1
#
_cell.length_a   1.000
_cell.length_b   1.000
_cell.length_c   1.000
_cell.angle_alpha   90.00
_cell.angle_beta   90.00
_cell.angle_gamma   90.00
#
_symmetry.space_group_name_H-M   'P 1'
#
loop_
_entity.id
_entity.type
_entity.pdbx_description
1 polymer ?
#
loop_
_entity_poly.entity_id
_entity_poly.type
_entity_poly.pdbx_seq_one_letter_code
_entity_poly.pdbx_strand_id
1 'polypeptide(L)'
;MGEIHDLHCTKCGYGIKADTGIGMLYSPENVFRNRQFLLDLVDNTKITDQTMSLLKEGYEINEDYGHAIYACPNDFYLFDKFYFQLNGPNKFGPQYPCPYCQMTLERLTFAKGNPGTTRLRFVKEPKKYWHCPKCGNDELNEMAFGNWD
;
A
#
# COMPACT_ATOMS: atom_id res chain seq x y z
N MET A 1 3.65 -10.84 -8.15
CA MET A 1 4.73 -11.45 -7.35
C MET A 1 5.17 -10.42 -6.33
N GLY A 2 5.72 -10.85 -5.20
CA GLY A 2 6.20 -9.98 -4.14
C GLY A 2 7.51 -9.31 -4.55
N GLU A 3 7.57 -7.99 -4.46
CA GLU A 3 8.76 -7.18 -4.72
C GLU A 3 9.14 -6.38 -3.47
N ILE A 4 10.45 -6.22 -3.22
CA ILE A 4 11.00 -5.36 -2.17
C ILE A 4 11.65 -4.17 -2.85
N HIS A 5 11.24 -2.96 -2.48
CA HIS A 5 11.79 -1.72 -3.00
C HIS A 5 12.47 -0.94 -1.88
N ASP A 6 13.71 -0.53 -2.10
CA ASP A 6 14.42 0.41 -1.24
C ASP A 6 14.45 1.79 -1.90
N LEU A 7 13.52 2.65 -1.51
CA LEU A 7 13.24 3.93 -2.19
C LEU A 7 13.81 5.09 -1.39
N HIS A 8 14.64 5.91 -2.01
CA HIS A 8 15.28 7.07 -1.36
C HIS A 8 15.14 8.35 -2.18
N CYS A 9 14.75 9.44 -1.53
CA CYS A 9 14.69 10.77 -2.11
C CYS A 9 16.06 11.18 -2.66
N THR A 10 16.10 11.56 -3.95
CA THR A 10 17.34 11.92 -4.64
C THR A 10 18.04 13.14 -4.05
N LYS A 11 17.32 13.99 -3.31
CA LYS A 11 17.84 15.25 -2.75
C LYS A 11 18.29 15.17 -1.30
N CYS A 12 17.59 14.43 -0.45
CA CYS A 12 17.86 14.42 1.00
C CYS A 12 18.03 13.03 1.61
N GLY A 13 17.90 11.96 0.80
CA GLY A 13 18.08 10.59 1.25
C GLY A 13 16.98 10.04 2.15
N TYR A 14 15.91 10.79 2.44
CA TYR A 14 14.71 10.24 3.10
C TYR A 14 14.20 9.06 2.28
N GLY A 15 14.02 7.91 2.90
CA GLY A 15 13.61 6.71 2.20
C GLY A 15 12.74 5.79 3.03
N ILE A 16 12.21 4.79 2.35
CA ILE A 16 11.44 3.68 2.89
C ILE A 16 11.87 2.41 2.18
N LYS A 17 11.95 1.33 2.96
CA LYS A 17 11.91 -0.02 2.42
C LYS A 17 10.46 -0.50 2.45
N ALA A 18 9.91 -0.82 1.30
CA ALA A 18 8.50 -1.23 1.18
C ALA A 18 8.39 -2.51 0.37
N ASP A 19 7.54 -3.42 0.83
CA ASP A 19 7.15 -4.59 0.09
C ASP A 19 5.95 -4.21 -0.80
N THR A 20 5.88 -4.77 -2.00
CA THR A 20 4.71 -4.64 -2.88
C THR A 20 4.30 -5.99 -3.44
N GLY A 21 3.02 -6.12 -3.80
CA GLY A 21 2.47 -7.35 -4.37
C GLY A 21 2.17 -8.43 -3.32
N ILE A 22 2.13 -9.68 -3.78
CA ILE A 22 1.80 -10.86 -2.97
C ILE A 22 2.88 -11.91 -3.06
N GLY A 23 3.25 -12.46 -1.90
CA GLY A 23 4.05 -13.67 -1.78
C GLY A 23 3.22 -14.94 -2.04
N MET A 24 3.87 -16.10 -2.09
CA MET A 24 3.21 -17.37 -2.40
C MET A 24 2.22 -17.81 -1.31
N LEU A 25 2.43 -17.40 -0.06
CA LEU A 25 1.55 -17.74 1.07
C LEU A 25 0.20 -17.01 1.04
N TYR A 26 0.07 -16.01 0.17
CA TYR A 26 -1.03 -15.05 0.17
C TYR A 26 -2.20 -15.52 -0.68
N SER A 27 -2.45 -16.83 -0.81
CA SER A 27 -3.64 -17.31 -1.52
C SER A 27 -4.91 -16.69 -0.90
N PRO A 28 -5.98 -16.43 -1.68
CA PRO A 28 -7.19 -15.82 -1.13
C PRO A 28 -7.80 -16.65 0.01
N GLU A 29 -7.69 -17.97 -0.09
CA GLU A 29 -8.16 -18.89 0.96
C GLU A 29 -7.38 -18.74 2.26
N ASN A 30 -6.05 -18.53 2.20
CA ASN A 30 -5.24 -18.34 3.39
C ASN A 30 -5.50 -16.97 4.02
N VAL A 31 -5.51 -15.91 3.20
CA VAL A 31 -5.62 -14.53 3.69
C VAL A 31 -7.03 -14.23 4.20
N PHE A 32 -8.07 -14.55 3.42
CA PHE A 32 -9.42 -14.04 3.66
C PHE A 32 -10.34 -15.03 4.39
N ARG A 33 -9.92 -16.28 4.63
CA ARG A 33 -10.66 -17.20 5.52
C ARG A 33 -10.04 -17.32 6.92
N ASN A 34 -8.79 -16.91 7.10
CA ASN A 34 -8.13 -16.88 8.40
C ASN A 34 -8.09 -15.45 8.94
N ARG A 35 -8.97 -15.16 9.90
CA ARG A 35 -9.04 -13.84 10.56
C ARG A 35 -7.69 -13.41 11.14
N GLN A 36 -6.93 -14.33 11.75
CA GLN A 36 -5.66 -13.98 12.38
C GLN A 36 -4.63 -13.60 11.31
N PHE A 37 -4.56 -14.36 10.22
CA PHE A 37 -3.66 -14.06 9.11
C PHE A 37 -3.98 -12.69 8.49
N LEU A 38 -5.25 -12.40 8.25
CA LEU A 38 -5.66 -11.08 7.77
C LEU A 38 -5.29 -9.96 8.77
N LEU A 39 -5.49 -10.20 10.07
CA LEU A 39 -5.14 -9.24 11.11
C LEU A 39 -3.64 -8.93 11.11
N ASP A 40 -2.80 -9.95 10.93
CA ASP A 40 -1.34 -9.79 10.91
C ASP A 40 -0.89 -8.95 9.69
N LEU A 41 -1.58 -9.07 8.55
CA LEU A 41 -1.30 -8.28 7.35
C LEU A 41 -1.82 -6.85 7.42
N VAL A 42 -3.03 -6.67 7.94
CA VAL A 42 -3.74 -5.38 7.96
C VAL A 42 -3.35 -4.54 9.17
N ASP A 43 -2.95 -5.17 10.27
CA ASP A 43 -2.62 -4.54 11.54
C ASP A 43 -3.72 -3.58 12.04
N ASN A 44 -4.98 -3.97 11.83
CA ASN A 44 -6.14 -3.21 12.27
C ASN A 44 -7.36 -4.10 12.49
N THR A 45 -7.79 -4.23 13.75
CA THR A 45 -8.92 -5.09 14.14
C THR A 45 -10.24 -4.65 13.50
N LYS A 46 -10.51 -3.34 13.40
CA LYS A 46 -11.74 -2.83 12.81
C LYS A 46 -11.85 -3.17 11.33
N ILE A 47 -10.78 -2.96 10.57
CA ILE A 47 -10.74 -3.29 9.14
C ILE A 47 -10.89 -4.81 8.97
N THR A 48 -10.20 -5.60 9.79
CA THR A 48 -10.26 -7.06 9.77
C THR A 48 -11.67 -7.57 10.04
N ASP A 49 -12.30 -7.12 11.12
CA ASP A 49 -13.64 -7.58 11.53
C ASP A 49 -14.70 -7.20 10.50
N GLN A 50 -14.62 -5.99 9.94
CA GLN A 50 -15.50 -5.56 8.87
C GLN A 50 -15.32 -6.41 7.61
N THR A 51 -14.08 -6.72 7.23
CA THR A 51 -13.76 -7.60 6.10
C THR A 51 -14.37 -8.98 6.29
N MET A 52 -14.17 -9.59 7.46
CA MET A 52 -14.72 -10.91 7.78
C MET A 52 -16.25 -10.93 7.77
N SER A 53 -16.92 -9.83 8.17
CA SER A 53 -18.38 -9.72 8.08
C SER A 53 -18.85 -9.68 6.63
N LEU A 54 -18.24 -8.83 5.80
CA LEU A 54 -18.62 -8.66 4.39
C LEU A 54 -18.42 -9.95 3.58
N LEU A 55 -17.34 -10.69 3.84
CA LEU A 55 -17.11 -12.00 3.22
C LEU A 55 -18.21 -13.02 3.56
N LYS A 56 -18.73 -13.00 4.81
CA LYS A 56 -19.86 -13.85 5.21
C LYS A 56 -21.18 -13.44 4.55
N GLU A 57 -21.32 -12.16 4.21
CA GLU A 57 -22.45 -11.61 3.46
C GLU A 57 -22.37 -11.92 1.95
N GLY A 58 -21.31 -12.60 1.50
CA GLY A 58 -21.14 -13.01 0.10
C GLY A 58 -20.38 -12.00 -0.76
N TYR A 59 -19.67 -11.05 -0.16
CA TYR A 59 -18.74 -10.20 -0.93
C TYR A 59 -17.56 -11.04 -1.43
N GLU A 60 -17.07 -10.71 -2.62
CA GLU A 60 -15.96 -11.39 -3.27
C GLU A 60 -14.70 -10.53 -3.28
N ILE A 61 -13.54 -11.14 -3.03
CA ILE A 61 -12.25 -10.48 -3.11
C ILE A 61 -11.85 -10.25 -4.58
N ASN A 62 -11.36 -9.05 -4.90
CA ASN A 62 -10.74 -8.76 -6.19
C ASN A 62 -9.37 -9.45 -6.29
N GLU A 63 -8.97 -9.86 -7.50
CA GLU A 63 -7.66 -10.44 -7.81
C GLU A 63 -6.48 -9.48 -7.52
N ASP A 64 -6.72 -8.16 -7.57
CA ASP A 64 -5.71 -7.14 -7.20
C ASP A 64 -5.72 -6.91 -5.68
N TYR A 65 -4.94 -7.68 -4.95
CA TYR A 65 -4.63 -7.48 -3.53
C TYR A 65 -3.14 -7.74 -3.27
N GLY A 66 -2.61 -7.21 -2.17
CA GLY A 66 -1.19 -7.33 -1.82
C GLY A 66 -0.66 -6.16 -1.03
N HIS A 67 0.61 -6.24 -0.63
CA HIS A 67 1.34 -5.11 -0.09
C HIS A 67 1.40 -3.98 -1.11
N ALA A 68 1.23 -2.75 -0.63
CA ALA A 68 1.27 -1.57 -1.47
C ALA A 68 1.81 -0.38 -0.68
N ILE A 69 2.38 0.57 -1.42
CA ILE A 69 2.86 1.82 -0.85
C ILE A 69 1.68 2.77 -0.66
N TYR A 70 1.60 3.35 0.53
CA TYR A 70 0.65 4.38 0.90
C TYR A 70 1.37 5.65 1.33
N ALA A 71 0.75 6.80 1.10
CA ALA A 71 1.20 8.08 1.64
C ALA A 71 0.08 8.76 2.41
N CYS A 72 0.45 9.48 3.48
CA CYS A 72 -0.47 10.45 4.04
C CYS A 72 -0.56 11.67 3.12
N PRO A 73 -1.77 12.14 2.76
CA PRO A 73 -1.92 13.33 1.93
C PRO A 73 -1.55 14.65 2.64
N ASN A 74 -1.35 14.63 3.97
CA ASN A 74 -1.02 15.81 4.77
C ASN A 74 0.46 15.90 5.13
N ASP A 75 1.03 14.83 5.70
CA ASP A 75 2.42 14.82 6.15
C ASP A 75 3.39 14.16 5.16
N PHE A 76 2.87 13.54 4.09
CA PHE A 76 3.64 12.87 3.04
C PHE A 76 4.59 11.76 3.53
N TYR A 77 4.44 11.23 4.74
CA TYR A 77 5.15 10.01 5.11
C TYR A 77 4.64 8.81 4.30
N LEU A 78 5.57 7.91 3.99
CA LEU A 78 5.31 6.67 3.25
C LEU A 78 5.11 5.52 4.22
N PHE A 79 4.24 4.59 3.85
CA PHE A 79 3.91 3.41 4.64
C PHE A 79 3.71 2.21 3.72
N ASP A 80 4.11 1.02 4.19
CA ASP A 80 3.70 -0.25 3.63
C ASP A 80 2.39 -0.69 4.31
N LYS A 81 1.36 -0.98 3.50
CA LYS A 81 0.08 -1.51 3.98
C LYS A 81 -0.51 -2.52 3.02
N PHE A 82 -1.24 -3.48 3.56
CA PHE A 82 -1.92 -4.51 2.78
C PHE A 82 -3.18 -3.96 2.08
N TYR A 83 -3.15 -3.86 0.77
CA TYR A 83 -4.28 -3.48 -0.07
C TYR A 83 -5.15 -4.69 -0.44
N PHE A 84 -6.46 -4.48 -0.46
CA PHE A 84 -7.43 -5.39 -1.07
C PHE A 84 -8.73 -4.63 -1.40
N GLN A 85 -9.60 -5.24 -2.20
CA GLN A 85 -10.94 -4.71 -2.45
C GLN A 85 -11.96 -5.84 -2.44
N LEU A 86 -13.07 -5.66 -1.72
CA LEU A 86 -14.22 -6.54 -1.77
C LEU A 86 -15.28 -5.95 -2.71
N ASN A 87 -15.87 -6.81 -3.53
CA ASN A 87 -16.95 -6.50 -4.46
C ASN A 87 -18.25 -7.13 -3.94
N GLY A 88 -19.29 -6.31 -3.77
CA GLY A 88 -20.64 -6.72 -3.42
C GLY A 88 -21.63 -5.64 -3.89
N PRO A 89 -22.75 -5.40 -3.19
CA PRO A 89 -23.63 -4.27 -3.48
C PRO A 89 -22.90 -2.91 -3.46
N ASN A 90 -21.89 -2.78 -2.59
CA ASN A 90 -20.98 -1.66 -2.55
C ASN A 90 -19.54 -2.17 -2.63
N LYS A 91 -18.60 -1.31 -3.06
CA LYS A 91 -17.17 -1.63 -2.97
C LYS A 91 -16.67 -1.33 -1.57
N PHE A 92 -15.89 -2.24 -1.01
CA PHE A 92 -15.17 -2.03 0.25
C PHE A 92 -13.66 -2.16 0.01
N GLY A 93 -12.89 -1.33 0.69
CA GLY A 93 -11.43 -1.42 0.73
C GLY A 93 -10.91 -0.84 2.03
N PRO A 94 -9.72 -1.27 2.48
CA PRO A 94 -9.17 -0.85 3.77
C PRO A 94 -8.87 0.65 3.77
N GLN A 95 -9.21 1.31 4.87
CA GLN A 95 -8.92 2.72 5.11
C GLN A 95 -7.97 2.85 6.29
N TYR A 96 -6.68 3.00 6.00
CA TYR A 96 -5.65 3.10 7.02
C TYR A 96 -5.52 4.54 7.53
N PRO A 97 -5.64 4.80 8.84
CA PRO A 97 -5.35 6.12 9.39
C PRO A 97 -3.82 6.35 9.46
N CYS A 98 -3.37 7.56 9.15
CA CYS A 98 -1.99 7.96 9.39
C CYS A 98 -1.71 7.94 10.90
N PRO A 99 -0.61 7.31 11.37
CA PRO A 99 -0.27 7.28 12.79
C PRO A 99 0.00 8.68 13.37
N TYR A 100 0.41 9.65 12.54
CA TYR A 100 0.77 11.00 13.00
C TYR A 100 -0.40 11.98 13.01
N CYS A 101 -1.20 12.03 11.94
CA CYS A 101 -2.27 13.02 11.80
C CYS A 101 -3.69 12.43 11.67
N GLN A 102 -3.84 11.11 11.72
CA GLN A 102 -5.11 10.37 11.62
C GLN A 102 -5.86 10.51 10.28
N MET A 103 -5.35 11.29 9.32
CA MET A 103 -5.92 11.33 7.97
C MET A 103 -5.75 9.99 7.27
N THR A 104 -6.75 9.59 6.49
CA THR A 104 -6.70 8.35 5.71
C THR A 104 -5.55 8.39 4.72
N LEU A 105 -4.72 7.35 4.78
CA LEU A 105 -3.64 7.14 3.85
C LEU A 105 -4.18 6.85 2.45
N GLU A 106 -3.48 7.31 1.43
CA GLU A 106 -3.82 7.11 0.04
C GLU A 106 -2.79 6.21 -0.65
N ARG A 107 -3.29 5.25 -1.45
CA ARG A 107 -2.44 4.33 -2.19
C ARG A 107 -1.65 5.05 -3.29
N LEU A 108 -0.38 4.70 -3.41
CA LEU A 108 0.53 5.17 -4.44
C LEU A 108 0.80 4.06 -5.46
N THR A 109 1.27 4.46 -6.64
CA THR A 109 1.80 3.58 -7.68
C THR A 109 3.06 4.20 -8.28
N PHE A 110 3.93 3.36 -8.82
CA PHE A 110 5.12 3.81 -9.51
C PHE A 110 4.77 4.57 -10.79
N ALA A 111 5.51 5.65 -11.04
CA ALA A 111 5.45 6.44 -12.25
C ALA A 111 6.88 6.68 -12.75
N LYS A 112 7.02 6.80 -14.07
CA LYS A 112 8.32 7.01 -14.70
C LYS A 112 8.93 8.34 -14.25
N GLY A 113 10.16 8.29 -13.73
CA GLY A 113 11.00 9.46 -13.46
C GLY A 113 11.92 9.79 -14.63
N ASN A 114 13.02 10.46 -14.30
CA ASN A 114 14.15 10.65 -15.20
C ASN A 114 14.96 9.34 -15.36
N PRO A 115 15.89 9.25 -16.33
CA PRO A 115 16.78 8.08 -16.43
C PRO A 115 17.48 7.80 -15.09
N GLY A 116 17.24 6.62 -14.53
CA GLY A 116 17.79 6.20 -13.23
C GLY A 116 16.97 6.62 -12.00
N THR A 117 15.83 7.30 -12.17
CA THR A 117 14.94 7.69 -11.06
C THR A 117 13.51 7.24 -11.29
N THR A 118 12.75 7.15 -10.19
CA THR A 118 11.33 6.85 -10.18
C THR A 118 10.56 7.94 -9.45
N ARG A 119 9.25 7.99 -9.67
CA ARG A 119 8.32 8.86 -8.95
C ARG A 119 7.17 8.03 -8.40
N LEU A 120 6.55 8.51 -7.34
CA LEU A 120 5.32 7.91 -6.82
C LEU A 120 4.14 8.82 -7.11
N ARG A 121 3.01 8.21 -7.45
CA ARG A 121 1.79 8.91 -7.87
C ARG A 121 0.58 8.37 -7.15
N PHE A 122 -0.34 9.25 -6.76
CA PHE A 122 -1.59 8.85 -6.11
C PHE A 122 -2.50 8.13 -7.09
N VAL A 123 -2.99 6.94 -6.69
CA VAL A 123 -3.86 6.11 -7.54
C VAL A 123 -5.19 6.81 -7.83
N LYS A 124 -5.76 7.50 -6.83
CA LYS A 124 -7.03 8.23 -6.96
C LYS A 124 -6.90 9.53 -7.75
N GLU A 125 -5.72 10.15 -7.74
CA GLU A 125 -5.44 11.43 -8.40
C GLU A 125 -4.20 11.29 -9.31
N PRO A 126 -4.33 10.74 -10.53
CA PRO A 126 -3.19 10.45 -11.41
C PRO A 126 -2.42 11.68 -11.93
N LYS A 127 -2.81 12.90 -11.55
CA LYS A 127 -2.06 14.13 -11.82
C LYS A 127 -1.23 14.60 -10.62
N LYS A 128 -1.39 13.94 -9.46
CA LYS A 128 -0.78 14.30 -8.19
C LYS A 128 0.36 13.32 -7.88
N TYR A 129 1.55 13.88 -7.66
CA TYR A 129 2.74 13.13 -7.28
C TYR A 129 3.00 13.27 -5.79
N TRP A 130 3.59 12.22 -5.22
CA TRP A 130 4.13 12.29 -3.88
C TRP A 130 5.35 13.21 -3.85
N HIS A 131 5.50 13.98 -2.77
CA HIS A 131 6.64 14.85 -2.55
C HIS A 131 7.28 14.50 -1.22
N CYS A 132 8.62 14.53 -1.18
CA CYS A 132 9.37 14.20 0.01
C CYS A 132 9.00 15.13 1.18
N PRO A 133 8.63 14.58 2.36
CA PRO A 133 8.21 15.38 3.51
C PRO A 133 9.33 16.26 4.07
N LYS A 134 10.60 15.95 3.78
CA LYS A 134 11.76 16.71 4.28
C LYS A 134 12.20 17.84 3.37
N CYS A 135 12.03 17.74 2.05
CA CYS A 135 12.65 18.67 1.10
C CYS A 135 11.79 19.04 -0.11
N GLY A 136 10.58 18.47 -0.22
CA GLY A 136 9.63 18.73 -1.31
C GLY A 136 10.00 18.13 -2.67
N ASN A 137 11.07 17.33 -2.77
CA ASN A 137 11.46 16.67 -4.02
C ASN A 137 10.55 15.48 -4.34
N ASP A 138 10.16 15.27 -5.58
CA ASP A 138 9.25 14.19 -6.02
C ASP A 138 9.96 12.98 -6.63
N GLU A 139 11.29 13.06 -6.81
CA GLU A 139 12.10 11.98 -7.37
C GLU A 139 12.74 11.09 -6.30
N LEU A 140 12.77 9.79 -6.60
CA LEU A 140 13.33 8.74 -5.79
C LEU A 140 14.36 7.93 -6.60
N ASN A 141 15.42 7.49 -5.96
CA ASN A 141 16.28 6.39 -6.41
C ASN A 141 15.77 5.09 -5.81
N GLU A 142 15.76 4.03 -6.62
CA GLU A 142 15.59 2.66 -6.14
C GLU A 142 16.98 2.08 -5.89
N MET A 143 17.38 2.03 -4.62
CA MET A 143 18.73 1.62 -4.21
C MET A 143 18.90 0.10 -4.26
N ALA A 144 17.81 -0.63 -4.04
CA ALA A 144 17.75 -2.07 -4.14
C ALA A 144 16.37 -2.51 -4.60
N PHE A 145 16.36 -3.56 -5.42
CA PHE A 145 15.18 -4.28 -5.87
C PHE A 145 15.40 -5.77 -5.61
N GLY A 146 14.39 -6.45 -5.08
CA GLY A 146 14.41 -7.88 -4.85
C GLY A 146 13.02 -8.48 -4.99
N ASN A 147 12.98 -9.80 -5.16
CA ASN A 147 11.73 -10.55 -5.05
C ASN A 147 11.63 -11.16 -3.65
N TRP A 148 10.41 -11.32 -3.15
CA TRP A 148 10.14 -12.05 -1.92
C TRP A 148 8.99 -13.05 -2.09
N ASP A 149 9.04 -14.10 -1.29
CA ASP A 149 8.11 -15.24 -1.30
C ASP A 149 7.17 -15.24 -0.10
#